data_AF-A0A352WI73-F1
#
_entry.id   AF-A0A352WI73-F1
#
_cell.length_a   1.000
_cell.length_b   1.000
_cell.length_c   1.000
_cell.angle_alpha   90.00
_cell.angle_beta   90.00
_cell.angle_gamma   90.00
#
_symmetry.space_group_name_H-M   'P 1'
#
loop_
_entity.id
_entity.type
_entity.pdbx_description
1 polymer ?
#
loop_
_entity_poly.entity_id
_entity_poly.type
_entity_poly.pdbx_seq_one_letter_code
_entity_poly.pdbx_strand_id
1 'polypeptide(L)'
;MSKEEYKEYFLANYRHSMAHILAKAVIEIFGKENVQYAIGPQIDDGMYYDFVLPRTVTKEDYKTIEDKMREIIKRREAWKREEISRAAALEMFKDQKFKYEIIKDLPEDELLTIYYTGDDYVDLCRGPHVFNSEELMNVAFQIKSVSGAYWRGNEKLDQLQRIYVYVYPDKNALKEHLAFIKEAMERDHKKIGPEQELFMFDETAPGMPYWLPRGFKLYNAMLTFWRNIHEEHGYQEILAPVINHRRLWETSGHWGHYKENMFLVTNASTDEKTGEEVIDTDIQYAIKPMNCPNAINVYKNGLHSYKELPIRYSETQVIHRREKSGELNGLFRVQMFHQDDDHTFLTEDMIEDEIGDIMDIAKHIYETFGLTYAAELSTRPEDFMGSPELWDAAEASLKRILDKKYGEGNYEINEGDGAFYGPKIDLKMKDCLGREWQMGTIQLDFQL
;
A
#
# COMPACT_ATOMS: atom_id res chain seq x y z
N MET A 1 -1.20 26.71 -22.38
CA MET A 1 -1.06 25.67 -21.36
C MET A 1 0.14 24.83 -21.71
N SER A 2 1.12 24.72 -20.81
CA SER A 2 2.28 23.83 -20.94
C SER A 2 1.83 22.37 -20.93
N LYS A 3 2.76 21.44 -21.20
CA LYS A 3 2.46 20.00 -21.18
C LYS A 3 2.12 19.54 -19.76
N GLU A 4 2.85 20.01 -18.74
CA GLU A 4 2.52 19.81 -17.33
C GLU A 4 1.16 20.40 -16.95
N GLU A 5 0.89 21.66 -17.30
CA GLU A 5 -0.39 22.32 -16.97
C GLU A 5 -1.58 21.59 -17.64
N TYR A 6 -1.40 21.10 -18.86
CA TYR A 6 -2.43 20.30 -19.55
C TYR A 6 -2.66 18.97 -18.86
N LYS A 7 -1.58 18.32 -18.39
CA LYS A 7 -1.66 17.09 -17.62
C LYS A 7 -2.42 17.32 -16.31
N GLU A 8 -2.06 18.33 -15.53
CA GLU A 8 -2.77 18.66 -14.28
C GLU A 8 -4.24 19.00 -14.52
N TYR A 9 -4.53 19.81 -15.52
CA TYR A 9 -5.90 20.16 -15.90
C TYR A 9 -6.71 18.93 -16.32
N PHE A 10 -6.13 18.04 -17.14
CA PHE A 10 -6.74 16.81 -17.58
C PHE A 10 -7.03 15.87 -16.41
N LEU A 11 -6.07 15.68 -15.51
CA LEU A 11 -6.25 14.89 -14.29
C LEU A 11 -7.42 15.46 -13.48
N ALA A 12 -7.29 16.70 -13.02
CA ALA A 12 -8.25 17.32 -12.11
C ALA A 12 -9.67 17.43 -12.70
N ASN A 13 -9.84 17.74 -13.99
CA ASN A 13 -11.15 18.01 -14.57
C ASN A 13 -11.71 16.81 -15.35
N TYR A 14 -10.92 16.22 -16.26
CA TYR A 14 -11.49 15.28 -17.23
C TYR A 14 -11.73 13.91 -16.60
N ARG A 15 -10.78 13.39 -15.82
CA ARG A 15 -10.97 12.10 -15.12
C ARG A 15 -12.10 12.17 -14.11
N HIS A 16 -12.17 13.27 -13.38
CA HIS A 16 -13.22 13.46 -12.40
C HIS A 16 -14.60 13.65 -13.04
N SER A 17 -14.72 14.42 -14.12
CA SER A 17 -15.97 14.50 -14.90
C SER A 17 -16.37 13.17 -15.52
N MET A 18 -15.42 12.33 -15.93
CA MET A 18 -15.72 10.98 -16.41
C MET A 18 -16.33 10.09 -15.31
N ALA A 19 -15.99 10.29 -14.03
CA ALA A 19 -16.64 9.60 -12.92
C ALA A 19 -18.14 9.92 -12.83
N HIS A 20 -18.53 11.19 -13.03
CA HIS A 20 -19.95 11.58 -13.08
C HIS A 20 -20.66 11.00 -14.30
N ILE A 21 -19.99 10.94 -15.46
CA ILE A 21 -20.52 10.27 -16.66
C ILE A 21 -20.78 8.79 -16.39
N LEU A 22 -19.88 8.10 -15.70
CA LEU A 22 -20.07 6.70 -15.31
C LEU A 22 -21.25 6.53 -14.37
N ALA A 23 -21.34 7.35 -13.31
CA ALA A 23 -22.45 7.27 -12.37
C ALA A 23 -23.80 7.50 -13.05
N LYS A 24 -23.89 8.52 -13.91
CA LYS A 24 -25.09 8.76 -14.71
C LYS A 24 -25.41 7.59 -15.64
N ALA A 25 -24.42 7.02 -16.33
CA ALA A 25 -24.61 5.85 -17.20
C ALA A 25 -25.17 4.65 -16.43
N VAL A 26 -24.60 4.35 -15.26
CA VAL A 26 -25.05 3.25 -14.39
C VAL A 26 -26.48 3.49 -13.89
N ILE A 27 -26.80 4.71 -13.47
CA ILE A 27 -28.15 5.10 -13.05
C ILE A 27 -29.17 4.92 -14.18
N GLU A 28 -28.85 5.33 -15.41
CA GLU A 28 -29.74 5.15 -16.56
C GLU A 28 -29.94 3.67 -16.94
N ILE A 29 -28.93 2.82 -16.75
CA ILE A 29 -28.99 1.38 -17.09
C ILE A 29 -29.79 0.60 -16.05
N PHE A 30 -29.55 0.86 -14.77
CA PHE A 30 -30.11 0.05 -13.67
C PHE A 30 -31.37 0.67 -13.03
N GLY A 31 -31.72 1.90 -13.40
CA GLY A 31 -32.86 2.64 -12.85
C GLY A 31 -32.49 3.39 -11.57
N LYS A 32 -32.83 4.68 -11.51
CA LYS A 32 -32.43 5.59 -10.41
C LYS A 32 -32.89 5.12 -9.04
N GLU A 33 -34.05 4.49 -8.97
CA GLU A 33 -34.63 3.92 -7.76
C GLU A 33 -33.90 2.68 -7.24
N ASN A 34 -33.12 2.00 -8.08
CA ASN A 34 -32.40 0.77 -7.73
C ASN A 34 -30.90 0.99 -7.51
N VAL A 35 -30.42 2.23 -7.62
CA VAL A 35 -29.00 2.56 -7.54
C VAL A 35 -28.72 3.47 -6.35
N GLN A 36 -27.82 3.03 -5.48
CA GLN A 36 -27.17 3.90 -4.51
C GLN A 36 -25.73 4.13 -4.97
N TYR A 37 -25.26 5.36 -4.98
CA TYR A 37 -23.88 5.69 -5.36
C TYR A 37 -23.15 6.38 -4.21
N ALA A 38 -21.89 6.02 -4.02
CA ALA A 38 -21.07 6.47 -2.89
C ALA A 38 -19.99 7.44 -3.36
N ILE A 39 -18.76 6.97 -3.51
CA ILE A 39 -17.60 7.79 -3.87
C ILE A 39 -17.05 7.42 -5.25
N GLY A 40 -16.53 8.42 -5.96
CA GLY A 40 -15.94 8.23 -7.29
C GLY A 40 -14.72 9.12 -7.54
N PRO A 41 -13.60 8.88 -6.86
CA PRO A 41 -12.38 9.66 -7.06
C PRO A 41 -11.67 9.25 -8.34
N GLN A 42 -10.82 10.15 -8.82
CA GLN A 42 -9.81 9.81 -9.81
C GLN A 42 -8.66 9.00 -9.20
N ILE A 43 -7.98 8.23 -10.03
CA ILE A 43 -6.77 7.47 -9.71
C ILE A 43 -5.74 7.61 -10.84
N ASP A 44 -4.52 7.11 -10.67
CA ASP A 44 -3.37 7.35 -11.56
C ASP A 44 -3.60 6.96 -13.03
N ASP A 45 -4.38 5.91 -13.29
CA ASP A 45 -4.68 5.42 -14.64
C ASP A 45 -6.14 5.66 -15.08
N GLY A 46 -6.94 6.35 -14.27
CA GLY A 46 -8.34 6.61 -14.59
C GLY A 46 -9.19 7.07 -13.41
N MET A 47 -10.30 6.38 -13.15
CA MET A 47 -11.20 6.63 -12.04
C MET A 47 -11.93 5.36 -11.62
N TYR A 48 -12.59 5.40 -10.47
CA TYR A 48 -13.59 4.40 -10.11
C TYR A 48 -14.86 5.06 -9.58
N TYR A 49 -15.91 4.27 -9.44
CA TYR A 49 -17.10 4.69 -8.69
C TYR A 49 -17.74 3.49 -7.97
N ASP A 50 -18.15 3.71 -6.73
CA ASP A 50 -18.77 2.71 -5.86
C ASP A 50 -20.31 2.78 -5.91
N PHE A 51 -20.95 1.62 -6.10
CA PHE A 51 -22.40 1.49 -6.20
C PHE A 51 -22.98 0.35 -5.37
N VAL A 52 -24.23 0.50 -4.92
CA VAL A 52 -25.12 -0.64 -4.67
C VAL A 52 -26.06 -0.74 -5.85
N LEU A 53 -26.10 -1.92 -6.47
CA LEU A 53 -26.85 -2.22 -7.68
C LEU A 53 -27.75 -3.44 -7.46
N PRO A 54 -28.85 -3.59 -8.22
CA PRO A 54 -29.79 -4.71 -8.05
C PRO A 54 -29.18 -6.07 -8.42
N ARG A 55 -28.07 -6.09 -9.16
CA ARG A 55 -27.29 -7.29 -9.47
C ARG A 55 -25.82 -6.94 -9.65
N THR A 56 -24.97 -7.97 -9.67
CA THR A 56 -23.54 -7.82 -9.97
C THR A 56 -23.32 -7.41 -11.43
N VAL A 57 -22.43 -6.45 -11.66
CA VAL A 57 -21.94 -6.08 -13.00
C VAL A 57 -20.97 -7.16 -13.49
N THR A 58 -21.24 -7.72 -14.66
CA THR A 58 -20.41 -8.75 -15.27
C THR A 58 -19.63 -8.19 -16.48
N LYS A 59 -18.70 -8.98 -17.04
CA LYS A 59 -17.90 -8.54 -18.20
C LYS A 59 -18.77 -8.25 -19.43
N GLU A 60 -19.92 -8.91 -19.53
CA GLU A 60 -20.90 -8.70 -20.60
C GLU A 60 -21.55 -7.30 -20.52
N ASP A 61 -21.64 -6.72 -19.32
CA ASP A 61 -22.19 -5.38 -19.12
C ASP A 61 -21.22 -4.27 -19.52
N TYR A 62 -19.91 -4.55 -19.60
CA TYR A 62 -18.89 -3.52 -19.77
C TYR A 62 -19.14 -2.72 -21.04
N LYS A 63 -19.42 -3.41 -22.15
CA LYS A 63 -19.73 -2.77 -23.42
C LYS A 63 -20.99 -1.91 -23.33
N THR A 64 -22.02 -2.38 -22.64
CA THR A 64 -23.28 -1.64 -22.47
C THR A 64 -23.07 -0.35 -21.67
N ILE A 65 -22.31 -0.41 -20.58
CA ILE A 65 -21.98 0.77 -19.77
C ILE A 65 -21.12 1.75 -20.57
N GLU A 66 -20.07 1.27 -21.25
CA GLU A 66 -19.23 2.11 -22.09
C GLU A 66 -20.00 2.80 -23.21
N ASP A 67 -20.88 2.07 -23.91
CA ASP A 67 -21.70 2.61 -24.99
C ASP A 67 -22.68 3.68 -24.45
N LYS A 68 -23.26 3.46 -23.26
CA LYS A 68 -24.09 4.46 -22.57
C LYS A 68 -23.30 5.70 -22.15
N MET A 69 -22.08 5.55 -21.64
CA MET A 69 -21.21 6.70 -21.35
C MET A 69 -20.91 7.50 -22.62
N ARG A 70 -20.65 6.83 -23.76
CA ARG A 70 -20.46 7.50 -25.06
C ARG A 70 -21.72 8.21 -25.53
N GLU A 71 -22.89 7.64 -25.28
CA GLU A 71 -24.18 8.28 -25.58
C GLU A 71 -24.35 9.57 -24.79
N ILE A 72 -24.13 9.55 -23.46
CA ILE A 72 -24.24 10.73 -22.59
C ILE A 72 -23.24 11.82 -23.00
N ILE A 73 -22.00 11.46 -23.31
CA ILE A 73 -20.99 12.43 -23.78
C ILE A 73 -21.47 13.15 -25.06
N LYS A 74 -22.12 12.43 -25.99
CA LYS A 74 -22.67 13.01 -27.23
C LYS A 74 -23.88 13.92 -27.01
N ARG A 75 -24.52 13.90 -25.82
CA ARG A 75 -25.63 14.81 -25.48
C ARG A 75 -25.16 16.25 -25.25
N ARG A 76 -23.85 16.46 -25.00
CA ARG A 76 -23.24 17.79 -24.77
C ARG A 76 -23.93 18.57 -23.64
N GLU A 77 -24.33 17.86 -22.60
CA GLU A 77 -25.01 18.44 -21.45
C GLU A 77 -24.06 19.39 -20.70
N ALA A 78 -24.61 20.44 -20.11
CA ALA A 78 -23.85 21.40 -19.33
C ALA A 78 -23.69 20.91 -17.89
N TRP A 79 -22.56 21.26 -17.27
CA TRP A 79 -22.33 21.07 -15.84
C TRP A 79 -22.68 22.35 -15.11
N LYS A 80 -23.45 22.22 -14.02
CA LYS A 80 -23.82 23.36 -13.18
C LYS A 80 -23.38 23.10 -11.75
N ARG A 81 -22.47 23.95 -11.25
CA ARG A 81 -22.07 23.98 -9.84
C ARG A 81 -23.04 24.85 -9.05
N GLU A 82 -23.53 24.33 -7.93
CA GLU A 82 -24.29 25.12 -6.96
C GLU A 82 -23.75 24.90 -5.55
N GLU A 83 -23.70 25.98 -4.78
CA GLU A 83 -23.47 25.92 -3.33
C GLU A 83 -24.81 25.72 -2.64
N ILE A 84 -24.87 24.76 -1.74
CA ILE A 84 -26.11 24.33 -1.11
C ILE A 84 -25.95 24.29 0.40
N SER A 85 -27.01 24.65 1.13
CA SER A 85 -27.00 24.50 2.58
C SER A 85 -27.05 23.02 2.98
N ARG A 86 -26.45 22.68 4.12
CA ARG A 86 -26.49 21.33 4.69
C ARG A 86 -27.90 20.77 4.79
N ALA A 87 -28.87 21.57 5.23
CA ALA A 87 -30.27 21.16 5.33
C ALA A 87 -30.85 20.80 3.96
N ALA A 88 -30.59 21.61 2.93
CA ALA A 88 -31.08 21.34 1.58
C ALA A 88 -30.36 20.15 0.94
N ALA A 89 -29.07 19.95 1.20
CA ALA A 89 -28.30 18.80 0.74
C ALA A 89 -28.82 17.49 1.37
N LEU A 90 -29.08 17.48 2.68
CA LEU A 90 -29.64 16.32 3.38
C LEU A 90 -31.03 15.94 2.86
N GLU A 91 -31.87 16.93 2.52
CA GLU A 91 -33.17 16.67 1.91
C GLU A 91 -33.03 16.15 0.47
N MET A 92 -32.11 16.73 -0.32
CA MET A 92 -31.86 16.31 -1.70
C MET A 92 -31.35 14.87 -1.81
N PHE A 93 -30.46 14.46 -0.90
CA PHE A 93 -29.85 13.13 -0.88
C PHE A 93 -30.48 12.18 0.13
N LYS A 94 -31.69 12.45 0.65
CA LYS A 94 -32.34 11.62 1.68
C LYS A 94 -32.50 10.15 1.26
N ASP A 95 -32.70 9.90 -0.03
CA ASP A 95 -32.88 8.56 -0.61
C ASP A 95 -31.55 7.98 -1.15
N GLN A 96 -30.43 8.67 -0.94
CA GLN A 96 -29.07 8.25 -1.30
C GLN A 96 -28.23 8.09 -0.02
N LYS A 97 -28.34 6.91 0.61
CA LYS A 97 -27.77 6.56 1.92
C LYS A 97 -26.34 7.06 2.10
N PHE A 98 -25.45 6.74 1.15
CA PHE A 98 -24.02 7.05 1.28
C PHE A 98 -23.74 8.55 1.20
N LYS A 99 -24.43 9.28 0.30
CA LYS A 99 -24.31 10.74 0.22
C LYS A 99 -24.86 11.42 1.47
N TYR A 100 -25.98 10.93 1.99
CA TYR A 100 -26.55 11.40 3.23
C TYR A 100 -25.60 11.22 4.43
N GLU A 101 -24.96 10.05 4.54
CA GLU A 101 -23.95 9.79 5.57
C GLU A 101 -22.71 10.68 5.41
N ILE A 102 -22.20 10.86 4.18
CA ILE A 102 -21.06 11.76 3.92
C ILE A 102 -21.40 13.17 4.40
N ILE A 103 -22.59 13.69 4.06
CA ILE A 103 -22.98 15.05 4.45
C ILE A 103 -23.01 15.16 5.98
N LYS A 104 -23.59 14.19 6.69
CA LYS A 104 -23.66 14.22 8.16
C LYS A 104 -22.30 14.30 8.85
N ASP A 105 -21.29 13.67 8.28
CA ASP A 105 -19.97 13.56 8.91
C ASP A 105 -19.04 14.73 8.58
N LEU A 106 -19.35 15.50 7.54
CA LEU A 106 -18.58 16.70 7.22
C LEU A 106 -18.71 17.74 8.36
N PRO A 107 -17.65 18.50 8.69
CA PRO A 107 -17.68 19.59 9.68
C PRO A 107 -18.84 20.57 9.45
N GLU A 108 -19.43 21.11 10.51
CA GLU A 108 -20.64 21.96 10.40
C GLU A 108 -20.43 23.20 9.51
N ASP A 109 -19.22 23.74 9.51
CA ASP A 109 -18.77 24.92 8.76
C ASP A 109 -18.28 24.61 7.33
N GLU A 110 -18.27 23.34 6.92
CA GLU A 110 -17.82 22.93 5.59
C GLU A 110 -18.77 23.47 4.50
N LEU A 111 -18.19 24.10 3.47
CA LEU A 111 -18.92 24.53 2.28
C LEU A 111 -19.32 23.31 1.45
N LEU A 112 -20.63 23.10 1.28
CA LEU A 112 -21.16 22.01 0.46
C LEU A 112 -21.47 22.49 -0.95
N THR A 113 -20.96 21.75 -1.92
CA THR A 113 -21.20 21.99 -3.35
C THR A 113 -21.78 20.75 -4.00
N ILE A 114 -22.70 20.98 -4.93
CA ILE A 114 -23.26 19.95 -5.80
C ILE A 114 -22.97 20.30 -7.25
N TYR A 115 -22.86 19.27 -8.08
CA TYR A 115 -22.73 19.40 -9.51
C TYR A 115 -23.86 18.65 -10.21
N TYR A 116 -24.59 19.38 -11.06
CA TYR A 116 -25.53 18.80 -12.00
C TYR A 116 -24.81 18.40 -13.28
N THR A 117 -25.08 17.21 -13.78
CA THR A 117 -24.66 16.74 -15.11
C THR A 117 -25.90 16.59 -15.98
N GLY A 118 -26.23 17.65 -16.72
CA GLY A 118 -27.58 17.79 -17.28
C GLY A 118 -28.64 18.00 -16.20
N ASP A 119 -29.90 17.75 -16.53
CA ASP A 119 -31.04 18.11 -15.66
C ASP A 119 -31.51 16.95 -14.74
N ASP A 120 -30.92 15.76 -14.88
CA ASP A 120 -31.42 14.49 -14.36
C ASP A 120 -30.44 13.78 -13.38
N TYR A 121 -29.17 14.18 -13.39
CA TYR A 121 -28.14 13.69 -12.46
C TYR A 121 -27.52 14.83 -11.65
N VAL A 122 -27.38 14.61 -10.35
CA VAL A 122 -26.73 15.51 -9.40
C VAL A 122 -25.82 14.71 -8.48
N ASP A 123 -24.65 15.24 -8.18
CA ASP A 123 -23.72 14.64 -7.22
C ASP A 123 -23.17 15.64 -6.20
N LEU A 124 -22.89 15.14 -4.99
CA LEU A 124 -22.16 15.89 -3.96
C LEU A 124 -20.67 15.81 -4.25
N CYS A 125 -20.09 16.93 -4.69
CA CYS A 125 -18.74 16.97 -5.20
C CYS A 125 -18.15 18.39 -5.08
N ARG A 126 -16.85 18.50 -4.76
CA ARG A 126 -16.10 19.77 -4.72
C ARG A 126 -15.69 20.25 -6.11
N GLY A 127 -15.47 19.32 -7.05
CA GLY A 127 -14.92 19.58 -8.38
C GLY A 127 -13.40 19.83 -8.34
N PRO A 128 -12.83 20.43 -9.40
CA PRO A 128 -13.51 21.03 -10.55
C PRO A 128 -14.04 20.00 -11.58
N HIS A 129 -14.86 20.47 -12.51
CA HIS A 129 -15.40 19.69 -13.63
C HIS A 129 -15.36 20.50 -14.93
N VAL A 130 -15.45 19.80 -16.07
CA VAL A 130 -15.66 20.41 -17.39
C VAL A 130 -16.93 21.26 -17.45
N PHE A 131 -17.02 22.24 -18.35
CA PHE A 131 -18.23 23.06 -18.51
C PHE A 131 -19.36 22.31 -19.19
N ASN A 132 -19.03 21.43 -20.13
CA ASN A 132 -19.99 20.56 -20.78
C ASN A 132 -19.33 19.25 -21.26
N SER A 133 -20.14 18.23 -21.57
CA SER A 133 -19.59 16.94 -21.99
C SER A 133 -18.93 16.92 -23.37
N GLU A 134 -19.06 17.98 -24.19
CA GLU A 134 -18.34 18.08 -25.48
C GLU A 134 -16.82 18.10 -25.28
N GLU A 135 -16.34 18.67 -24.17
CA GLU A 135 -14.91 18.68 -23.83
C GLU A 135 -14.31 17.27 -23.65
N LEU A 136 -15.17 16.30 -23.32
CA LEU A 136 -14.81 14.89 -23.12
C LEU A 136 -14.86 14.06 -24.41
N MET A 137 -15.23 14.65 -25.56
CA MET A 137 -15.42 13.90 -26.82
C MET A 137 -14.17 13.17 -27.31
N ASN A 138 -12.99 13.71 -27.03
CA ASN A 138 -11.72 13.10 -27.42
C ASN A 138 -11.19 12.09 -26.39
N VAL A 139 -11.73 12.10 -25.16
CA VAL A 139 -11.31 11.22 -24.08
C VAL A 139 -11.57 9.77 -24.46
N ALA A 140 -10.52 8.96 -24.37
CA ALA A 140 -10.63 7.52 -24.54
C ALA A 140 -10.77 6.86 -23.17
N PHE A 141 -11.70 5.93 -23.08
CA PHE A 141 -11.97 5.19 -21.86
C PHE A 141 -12.38 3.75 -22.16
N GLN A 142 -12.11 2.89 -21.17
CA GLN A 142 -12.46 1.47 -21.16
C GLN A 142 -12.64 1.01 -19.71
N ILE A 143 -13.68 0.21 -19.44
CA ILE A 143 -13.87 -0.42 -18.12
C ILE A 143 -12.72 -1.40 -17.88
N LYS A 144 -12.01 -1.19 -16.78
CA LYS A 144 -10.85 -1.96 -16.35
C LYS A 144 -11.29 -3.24 -15.66
N SER A 145 -12.11 -3.10 -14.62
CA SER A 145 -12.56 -4.21 -13.78
C SER A 145 -13.73 -3.78 -12.90
N VAL A 146 -14.38 -4.77 -12.30
CA VAL A 146 -15.35 -4.57 -11.22
C VAL A 146 -14.85 -5.37 -10.02
N SER A 147 -14.80 -4.74 -8.84
CA SER A 147 -14.41 -5.40 -7.58
C SER A 147 -15.42 -5.13 -6.48
N GLY A 148 -15.40 -5.95 -5.43
CA GLY A 148 -16.07 -5.63 -4.18
C GLY A 148 -15.28 -4.57 -3.41
N ALA A 149 -15.99 -3.67 -2.74
CA ALA A 149 -15.45 -2.77 -1.73
C ALA A 149 -16.38 -2.76 -0.52
N TYR A 150 -15.88 -2.36 0.64
CA TYR A 150 -16.70 -2.15 1.83
C TYR A 150 -16.78 -0.66 2.14
N TRP A 151 -17.95 -0.20 2.57
CA TRP A 151 -18.11 1.19 2.98
C TRP A 151 -17.10 1.54 4.08
N ARG A 152 -16.35 2.63 3.89
CA ARG A 152 -15.24 3.06 4.77
C ARG A 152 -14.15 2.01 5.02
N GLY A 153 -14.02 1.02 4.14
CA GLY A 153 -13.06 -0.09 4.31
C GLY A 153 -13.39 -1.02 5.49
N ASN A 154 -14.61 -0.96 6.04
CA ASN A 154 -15.01 -1.77 7.18
C ASN A 154 -15.93 -2.91 6.73
N GLU A 155 -15.45 -4.15 6.84
CA GLU A 155 -16.15 -5.38 6.46
C GLU A 155 -17.51 -5.60 7.15
N LYS A 156 -17.77 -4.88 8.25
CA LYS A 156 -19.05 -4.92 8.97
C LYS A 156 -20.12 -3.98 8.38
N LEU A 157 -19.74 -3.12 7.44
CA LEU A 157 -20.63 -2.17 6.76
C LEU A 157 -21.05 -2.69 5.37
N ASP A 158 -21.86 -1.91 4.66
CA ASP A 158 -22.41 -2.28 3.36
C ASP A 158 -21.32 -2.64 2.33
N GLN A 159 -21.54 -3.74 1.61
CA GLN A 159 -20.72 -4.13 0.48
C GLN A 159 -21.15 -3.36 -0.78
N LEU A 160 -20.17 -2.78 -1.46
CA LEU A 160 -20.31 -1.96 -2.66
C LEU A 160 -19.65 -2.66 -3.86
N GLN A 161 -20.14 -2.38 -5.05
CA GLN A 161 -19.51 -2.73 -6.32
C GLN A 161 -18.73 -1.53 -6.84
N ARG A 162 -17.41 -1.67 -6.90
CA ARG A 162 -16.49 -0.67 -7.43
C ARG A 162 -16.24 -0.93 -8.90
N ILE A 163 -16.61 0.00 -9.77
CA ILE A 163 -16.35 -0.07 -11.21
C ILE A 163 -15.13 0.80 -11.53
N TYR A 164 -14.04 0.19 -11.96
CA TYR A 164 -12.82 0.89 -12.40
C TYR A 164 -12.84 1.17 -13.90
N VAL A 165 -12.42 2.36 -14.30
CA VAL A 165 -12.38 2.79 -15.70
C VAL A 165 -11.06 3.47 -16.01
N TYR A 166 -10.37 2.99 -17.05
CA TYR A 166 -9.24 3.71 -17.63
C TYR A 166 -9.71 4.98 -18.31
N VAL A 167 -9.01 6.10 -18.08
CA VAL A 167 -9.37 7.39 -18.69
C VAL A 167 -8.11 8.12 -19.17
N TYR A 168 -8.02 8.29 -20.49
CA TYR A 168 -6.87 8.85 -21.18
C TYR A 168 -7.26 9.97 -22.17
N PRO A 169 -6.35 10.91 -22.46
CA PRO A 169 -6.65 12.06 -23.33
C PRO A 169 -7.14 11.70 -24.72
N ASP A 170 -6.65 10.58 -25.26
CA ASP A 170 -7.00 10.12 -26.59
C ASP A 170 -6.83 8.59 -26.73
N LYS A 171 -7.26 8.07 -27.89
CA LYS A 171 -7.22 6.63 -28.22
C LYS A 171 -5.80 6.07 -28.32
N ASN A 172 -4.81 6.87 -28.71
CA ASN A 172 -3.43 6.42 -28.82
C ASN A 172 -2.84 6.22 -27.43
N ALA A 173 -3.03 7.19 -26.52
CA ALA A 173 -2.59 7.09 -25.14
C ALA A 173 -3.25 5.90 -24.41
N LEU A 174 -4.55 5.67 -24.60
CA LEU A 174 -5.21 4.48 -24.06
C LEU A 174 -4.62 3.19 -24.64
N LYS A 175 -4.39 3.14 -25.96
CA LYS A 175 -3.82 1.96 -26.63
C LYS A 175 -2.40 1.66 -26.14
N GLU A 176 -1.56 2.68 -25.98
CA GLU A 176 -0.21 2.56 -25.43
C GLU A 176 -0.25 2.01 -24.01
N HIS A 177 -1.14 2.54 -23.16
CA HIS A 177 -1.32 2.04 -21.81
C HIS A 177 -1.79 0.58 -21.79
N LEU A 178 -2.78 0.21 -22.61
CA LEU A 178 -3.25 -1.17 -22.68
C LEU A 178 -2.16 -2.13 -23.19
N ALA A 179 -1.32 -1.69 -24.12
CA ALA A 179 -0.16 -2.45 -24.58
C ALA A 179 0.87 -2.65 -23.47
N PHE A 180 1.16 -1.59 -22.71
CA PHE A 180 2.03 -1.65 -21.53
C PHE A 180 1.49 -2.63 -20.48
N ILE A 181 0.20 -2.53 -20.12
CA ILE A 181 -0.43 -3.46 -19.15
C ILE A 181 -0.35 -4.90 -19.65
N LYS A 182 -0.59 -5.14 -20.95
CA LYS A 182 -0.48 -6.48 -21.52
C LYS A 182 0.95 -7.03 -21.38
N GLU A 183 1.96 -6.24 -21.76
CA GLU A 183 3.36 -6.64 -21.63
C GLU A 183 3.75 -6.89 -20.17
N ALA A 184 3.28 -6.04 -19.25
CA ALA A 184 3.55 -6.18 -17.83
C ALA A 184 2.84 -7.39 -17.21
N MET A 185 1.61 -7.72 -17.64
CA MET A 185 0.92 -8.95 -17.24
C MET A 185 1.61 -10.22 -17.78
N GLU A 186 2.21 -10.16 -18.96
CA GLU A 186 3.05 -11.25 -19.47
C GLU A 186 4.32 -11.44 -18.63
N ARG A 187 4.73 -10.40 -17.88
CA ARG A 187 5.89 -10.38 -16.99
C ARG A 187 5.55 -10.53 -15.50
N ASP A 188 4.29 -10.81 -15.16
CA ASP A 188 3.87 -11.00 -13.78
C ASP A 188 4.52 -12.27 -13.21
N HIS A 189 5.16 -12.16 -12.04
CA HIS A 189 5.82 -13.30 -11.38
C HIS A 189 4.85 -14.42 -11.01
N LYS A 190 3.56 -14.11 -10.82
CA LYS A 190 2.52 -15.13 -10.58
C LYS A 190 2.26 -15.99 -11.82
N LYS A 191 2.63 -15.51 -13.00
CA LYS A 191 2.60 -16.28 -14.25
C LYS A 191 3.95 -16.95 -14.50
N ILE A 192 5.03 -16.16 -14.49
CA ILE A 192 6.39 -16.63 -14.78
C ILE A 192 6.87 -17.66 -13.75
N GLY A 193 6.59 -17.44 -12.47
CA GLY A 193 7.04 -18.28 -11.37
C GLY A 193 6.60 -19.73 -11.53
N PRO A 194 5.29 -20.00 -11.66
CA PRO A 194 4.77 -21.33 -11.97
C PRO A 194 5.22 -21.87 -13.33
N GLU A 195 5.18 -21.07 -14.40
CA GLU A 195 5.61 -21.49 -15.75
C GLU A 195 7.09 -21.94 -15.79
N GLN A 196 7.93 -21.35 -14.94
CA GLN A 196 9.34 -21.69 -14.82
C GLN A 196 9.67 -22.61 -13.63
N GLU A 197 8.66 -23.13 -12.93
CA GLU A 197 8.83 -24.02 -11.77
C GLU A 197 9.73 -23.39 -10.67
N LEU A 198 9.53 -22.10 -10.37
CA LEU A 198 10.29 -21.37 -9.36
C LEU A 198 9.67 -21.52 -7.97
N PHE A 199 8.35 -21.35 -7.87
CA PHE A 199 7.61 -21.50 -6.63
C PHE A 199 6.18 -21.97 -6.91
N MET A 200 5.53 -22.48 -5.87
CA MET A 200 4.09 -22.77 -5.87
C MET A 200 3.45 -22.26 -4.57
N PHE A 201 2.13 -22.15 -4.59
CA PHE A 201 1.33 -21.91 -3.41
C PHE A 201 0.36 -23.08 -3.23
N ASP A 202 0.07 -23.42 -1.97
CA ASP A 202 -0.89 -24.45 -1.60
C ASP A 202 -1.92 -23.84 -0.64
N GLU A 203 -3.18 -24.27 -0.74
CA GLU A 203 -4.27 -23.74 0.08
C GLU A 203 -4.12 -24.05 1.57
N THR A 204 -3.33 -25.07 1.92
CA THR A 204 -3.00 -25.41 3.31
C THR A 204 -2.05 -24.41 3.96
N ALA A 205 -1.37 -23.56 3.18
CA ALA A 205 -0.42 -22.56 3.65
C ALA A 205 -0.63 -21.21 2.93
N PRO A 206 -1.77 -20.52 3.16
CA PRO A 206 -2.11 -19.31 2.41
C PRO A 206 -1.05 -18.21 2.60
N GLY A 207 -0.60 -17.65 1.48
CA GLY A 207 0.43 -16.61 1.48
C GLY A 207 1.82 -17.09 1.92
N MET A 208 2.07 -18.39 1.98
CA MET A 208 3.39 -18.95 2.31
C MET A 208 3.92 -19.76 1.11
N PRO A 209 4.89 -19.23 0.34
CA PRO A 209 5.33 -19.87 -0.89
C PRO A 209 6.18 -21.12 -0.62
N TYR A 210 5.97 -22.16 -1.42
CA TYR A 210 6.88 -23.29 -1.53
C TYR A 210 7.89 -22.98 -2.64
N TRP A 211 9.17 -22.86 -2.28
CA TRP A 211 10.24 -22.72 -3.25
C TRP A 211 10.54 -24.07 -3.90
N LEU A 212 10.38 -24.15 -5.22
CA LEU A 212 10.67 -25.35 -6.00
C LEU A 212 12.18 -25.44 -6.29
N PRO A 213 12.73 -26.61 -6.69
CA PRO A 213 14.17 -26.80 -6.82
C PRO A 213 14.89 -25.73 -7.67
N ARG A 214 14.27 -25.29 -8.77
CA ARG A 214 14.85 -24.26 -9.64
C ARG A 214 14.79 -22.87 -9.01
N GLY A 215 13.69 -22.51 -8.36
CA GLY A 215 13.57 -21.24 -7.65
C GLY A 215 14.47 -21.17 -6.41
N PHE A 216 14.61 -22.28 -5.68
CA PHE A 216 15.51 -22.32 -4.53
C PHE A 216 16.98 -22.21 -4.95
N LYS A 217 17.36 -22.71 -6.13
CA LYS A 217 18.69 -22.46 -6.70
C LYS A 217 18.91 -20.97 -7.01
N LEU A 218 17.92 -20.28 -7.56
CA LEU A 218 17.96 -18.82 -7.76
C LEU A 218 18.09 -18.08 -6.42
N TYR A 219 17.27 -18.45 -5.43
CA TYR A 219 17.30 -17.88 -4.09
C TYR A 219 18.69 -18.00 -3.44
N ASN A 220 19.30 -19.19 -3.48
CA ASN A 220 20.65 -19.40 -2.93
C ASN A 220 21.74 -18.60 -3.65
N ALA A 221 21.59 -18.36 -4.95
CA ALA A 221 22.53 -17.52 -5.70
C ALA A 221 22.46 -16.06 -5.23
N MET A 222 21.24 -15.54 -5.02
CA MET A 222 21.03 -14.19 -4.47
C MET A 222 21.57 -14.09 -3.04
N LEU A 223 21.30 -15.09 -2.20
CA LEU A 223 21.79 -15.13 -0.83
C LEU A 223 23.32 -15.19 -0.75
N THR A 224 23.97 -15.94 -1.64
CA THR A 224 25.43 -15.99 -1.73
C THR A 224 26.00 -14.62 -2.13
N PHE A 225 25.39 -13.96 -3.11
CA PHE A 225 25.78 -12.61 -3.51
C PHE A 225 25.67 -11.62 -2.35
N TRP A 226 24.53 -11.62 -1.64
CA TRP A 226 24.31 -10.78 -0.47
C TRP A 226 25.33 -11.06 0.63
N ARG A 227 25.59 -12.33 0.97
CA ARG A 227 26.57 -12.72 2.01
C ARG A 227 27.96 -12.22 1.70
N ASN A 228 28.41 -12.35 0.45
CA ASN A 228 29.75 -11.90 0.06
C ASN A 228 29.92 -10.39 0.27
N ILE A 229 28.93 -9.58 -0.11
CA ILE A 229 28.96 -8.13 0.11
C ILE A 229 29.03 -7.83 1.61
N HIS A 230 28.16 -8.46 2.40
CA HIS A 230 28.07 -8.17 3.82
C HIS A 230 29.33 -8.66 4.59
N GLU A 231 29.96 -9.75 4.17
CA GLU A 231 31.25 -10.19 4.72
C GLU A 231 32.37 -9.17 4.47
N GLU A 232 32.41 -8.55 3.28
CA GLU A 232 33.37 -7.49 2.94
C GLU A 232 33.21 -6.23 3.81
N HIS A 233 31.98 -5.96 4.25
CA HIS A 233 31.63 -4.83 5.14
C HIS A 233 31.65 -5.21 6.65
N GLY A 234 32.04 -6.44 6.98
CA GLY A 234 32.23 -6.88 8.37
C GLY A 234 30.94 -7.21 9.13
N TYR A 235 29.86 -7.51 8.42
CA TYR A 235 28.62 -8.03 9.01
C TYR A 235 28.80 -9.45 9.53
N GLN A 236 28.10 -9.77 10.63
CA GLN A 236 28.20 -11.06 11.29
C GLN A 236 26.83 -11.74 11.28
N GLU A 237 26.72 -12.86 10.56
CA GLU A 237 25.46 -13.58 10.44
C GLU A 237 25.11 -14.32 11.75
N ILE A 238 23.90 -14.13 12.26
CA ILE A 238 23.39 -14.80 13.46
C ILE A 238 22.16 -15.68 13.15
N LEU A 239 21.90 -16.66 14.02
CA LEU A 239 20.71 -17.51 13.99
C LEU A 239 19.92 -17.37 15.30
N ALA A 240 18.64 -17.01 15.21
CA ALA A 240 17.77 -16.80 16.36
C ALA A 240 16.50 -17.67 16.33
N PRO A 241 15.86 -17.91 17.49
CA PRO A 241 14.60 -18.67 17.55
C PRO A 241 13.47 -18.00 16.76
N VAL A 242 12.67 -18.82 16.06
CA VAL A 242 11.46 -18.39 15.33
C VAL A 242 10.26 -18.18 16.27
N ILE A 243 10.20 -18.93 17.37
CA ILE A 243 9.15 -18.84 18.38
C ILE A 243 9.79 -18.33 19.66
N ASN A 244 9.26 -17.23 20.21
CA ASN A 244 9.73 -16.64 21.46
C ASN A 244 8.58 -16.49 22.45
N HIS A 245 8.94 -16.50 23.74
CA HIS A 245 8.00 -16.21 24.82
C HIS A 245 7.46 -14.79 24.72
N ARG A 246 6.17 -14.60 25.02
CA ARG A 246 5.42 -13.32 24.98
C ARG A 246 6.18 -12.16 25.60
N ARG A 247 6.81 -12.39 26.77
CA ARG A 247 7.68 -11.44 27.47
C ARG A 247 8.69 -10.71 26.58
N LEU A 248 9.26 -11.38 25.56
CA LEU A 248 10.22 -10.72 24.65
C LEU A 248 9.53 -9.57 23.90
N TRP A 249 8.34 -9.83 23.35
CA TRP A 249 7.54 -8.88 22.58
C TRP A 249 6.95 -7.76 23.45
N GLU A 250 6.63 -8.08 24.71
CA GLU A 250 6.21 -7.06 25.68
C GLU A 250 7.37 -6.13 26.05
N THR A 251 8.56 -6.70 26.25
CA THR A 251 9.77 -5.91 26.58
C THR A 251 10.14 -4.99 25.42
N SER A 252 10.00 -5.46 24.18
CA SER A 252 10.30 -4.67 22.99
C SER A 252 9.15 -3.76 22.54
N GLY A 253 8.02 -3.68 23.27
CA GLY A 253 6.84 -2.88 22.89
C GLY A 253 5.99 -3.47 21.75
N HIS A 254 6.51 -4.44 21.00
CA HIS A 254 5.85 -5.05 19.84
C HIS A 254 4.52 -5.74 20.16
N TRP A 255 4.36 -6.23 21.39
CA TRP A 255 3.08 -6.80 21.82
C TRP A 255 1.95 -5.76 21.88
N GLY A 256 2.27 -4.50 22.19
CA GLY A 256 1.30 -3.40 22.22
C GLY A 256 0.88 -2.95 20.83
N HIS A 257 1.86 -2.79 19.93
CA HIS A 257 1.63 -2.16 18.62
C HIS A 257 1.46 -3.15 17.45
N TYR A 258 1.92 -4.40 17.57
CA TYR A 258 2.01 -5.34 16.44
C TYR A 258 1.28 -6.67 16.63
N LYS A 259 0.72 -6.94 17.82
CA LYS A 259 0.08 -8.23 18.15
C LYS A 259 -0.99 -8.67 17.16
N GLU A 260 -1.78 -7.74 16.62
CA GLU A 260 -2.85 -8.07 15.66
C GLU A 260 -2.30 -8.66 14.35
N ASN A 261 -1.03 -8.40 14.04
CA ASN A 261 -0.34 -8.89 12.85
C ASN A 261 0.63 -10.05 13.16
N MET A 262 0.56 -10.64 14.36
CA MET A 262 1.40 -11.77 14.76
C MET A 262 0.64 -13.10 14.71
N PHE A 263 1.35 -14.19 14.40
CA PHE A 263 0.86 -15.55 14.66
C PHE A 263 1.10 -15.91 16.13
N LEU A 264 0.00 -16.16 16.84
CA LEU A 264 0.00 -16.52 18.25
C LEU A 264 -0.03 -18.04 18.40
N VAL A 265 0.82 -18.57 19.27
CA VAL A 265 0.90 -20.01 19.56
C VAL A 265 0.16 -20.27 20.87
N THR A 266 -0.84 -21.14 20.81
CA THR A 266 -1.58 -21.62 21.97
C THR A 266 -1.35 -23.11 22.17
N ASN A 267 -1.55 -23.58 23.40
CA ASN A 267 -1.57 -24.99 23.73
C ASN A 267 -3.01 -25.51 23.66
N ALA A 268 -3.19 -26.67 23.03
CA ALA A 268 -4.42 -27.44 23.14
C ALA A 268 -4.17 -28.67 24.02
N SER A 269 -5.14 -29.00 24.85
CA SER A 269 -5.14 -30.21 25.66
C SER A 269 -6.48 -30.91 25.51
N THR A 270 -6.51 -32.24 25.60
CA THR A 270 -7.77 -32.99 25.59
C THR A 270 -8.18 -33.29 27.02
N ASP A 271 -9.41 -32.95 27.39
CA ASP A 271 -9.99 -33.41 28.64
C ASP A 271 -10.15 -34.94 28.58
N GLU A 272 -9.42 -35.67 29.41
CA GLU A 272 -9.41 -37.13 29.39
C GLU A 272 -10.78 -37.76 29.75
N LYS A 273 -11.69 -37.01 30.35
CA LYS A 273 -13.03 -37.49 30.76
C LYS A 273 -14.09 -37.21 29.71
N THR A 274 -14.06 -36.03 29.08
CA THR A 274 -15.07 -35.62 28.08
C THR A 274 -14.62 -35.91 26.65
N GLY A 275 -13.31 -36.05 26.43
CA GLY A 275 -12.70 -36.14 25.09
C GLY A 275 -12.70 -34.81 24.34
N GLU A 276 -13.08 -33.71 24.99
CA GLU A 276 -13.15 -32.39 24.37
C GLU A 276 -11.77 -31.72 24.35
N GLU A 277 -11.49 -31.01 23.26
CA GLU A 277 -10.28 -30.20 23.12
C GLU A 277 -10.47 -28.86 23.84
N VAL A 278 -9.62 -28.61 24.84
CA VAL A 278 -9.52 -27.37 25.58
C VAL A 278 -8.33 -26.58 25.05
N ILE A 279 -8.62 -25.43 24.46
CA ILE A 279 -7.61 -24.49 23.97
C ILE A 279 -7.29 -23.50 25.10
N ASP A 280 -6.01 -23.38 25.42
CA ASP A 280 -5.55 -22.36 26.37
C ASP A 280 -5.77 -20.97 25.78
N THR A 281 -6.38 -20.09 26.55
CA THR A 281 -6.60 -18.70 26.13
C THR A 281 -5.44 -17.79 26.53
N ASP A 282 -4.54 -18.27 27.39
CA ASP A 282 -3.34 -17.57 27.79
C ASP A 282 -2.21 -17.78 26.78
N ILE A 283 -2.05 -16.81 25.87
CA ILE A 283 -1.04 -16.86 24.82
C ILE A 283 0.35 -16.57 25.42
N GLN A 284 1.16 -17.61 25.52
CA GLN A 284 2.52 -17.54 26.08
C GLN A 284 3.62 -17.40 25.03
N TYR A 285 3.35 -17.76 23.77
CA TYR A 285 4.34 -17.76 22.70
C TYR A 285 3.79 -17.13 21.43
N ALA A 286 4.67 -16.52 20.66
CA ALA A 286 4.33 -16.01 19.34
C ALA A 286 5.48 -16.26 18.37
N ILE A 287 5.11 -16.44 17.10
CA ILE A 287 6.07 -16.51 15.99
C ILE A 287 6.59 -15.09 15.74
N LYS A 288 7.90 -14.97 15.50
CA LYS A 288 8.52 -13.66 15.30
C LYS A 288 7.97 -12.94 14.05
N PRO A 289 7.51 -11.68 14.16
CA PRO A 289 7.13 -10.84 13.02
C PRO A 289 8.30 -10.03 12.44
N MET A 290 9.45 -10.06 13.13
CA MET A 290 10.70 -9.36 12.81
C MET A 290 11.83 -9.91 13.68
N ASN A 291 13.09 -9.55 13.36
CA ASN A 291 14.26 -10.10 14.03
C ASN A 291 14.82 -9.23 15.16
N CYS A 292 14.52 -7.93 15.22
CA CYS A 292 15.14 -6.95 16.13
C CYS A 292 15.26 -7.41 17.59
N PRO A 293 14.18 -7.88 18.26
CA PRO A 293 14.27 -8.29 19.66
C PRO A 293 15.21 -9.47 19.89
N ASN A 294 15.37 -10.33 18.89
CA ASN A 294 16.31 -11.44 18.95
C ASN A 294 17.76 -10.98 18.78
N ALA A 295 18.04 -10.09 17.82
CA ALA A 295 19.37 -9.50 17.65
C ALA A 295 19.86 -8.79 18.93
N ILE A 296 18.96 -8.08 19.62
CA ILE A 296 19.26 -7.42 20.90
C ILE A 296 19.57 -8.44 22.00
N ASN A 297 18.91 -9.59 22.04
CA ASN A 297 19.27 -10.65 22.99
C ASN A 297 20.67 -11.22 22.70
N VAL A 298 21.06 -11.32 21.43
CA VAL A 298 22.42 -11.73 21.05
C VAL A 298 23.43 -10.68 21.50
N TYR A 299 23.15 -9.39 21.26
CA TYR A 299 23.98 -8.29 21.76
C TYR A 299 24.12 -8.33 23.29
N LYS A 300 23.03 -8.57 24.03
CA LYS A 300 23.05 -8.65 25.51
C LYS A 300 23.82 -9.82 26.10
N ASN A 301 24.21 -10.82 25.30
CA ASN A 301 24.91 -12.01 25.78
C ASN A 301 26.37 -11.73 26.22
N GLY A 302 26.94 -10.57 25.87
CA GLY A 302 28.32 -10.20 26.19
C GLY A 302 28.46 -8.79 26.76
N LEU A 303 29.65 -8.50 27.29
CA LEU A 303 30.08 -7.12 27.57
C LEU A 303 30.79 -6.60 26.32
N HIS A 304 30.34 -5.45 25.81
CA HIS A 304 30.92 -4.81 24.63
C HIS A 304 31.70 -3.55 24.99
N SER A 305 32.89 -3.41 24.43
CA SER A 305 33.70 -2.20 24.50
C SER A 305 33.29 -1.24 23.38
N TYR A 306 33.39 0.08 23.62
CA TYR A 306 33.22 1.08 22.56
C TYR A 306 34.18 0.87 21.37
N LYS A 307 35.28 0.14 21.56
CA LYS A 307 36.26 -0.20 20.51
C LYS A 307 35.79 -1.30 19.56
N GLU A 308 34.77 -2.05 19.94
CA GLU A 308 34.18 -3.11 19.12
C GLU A 308 33.07 -2.59 18.23
N LEU A 309 32.60 -1.35 18.47
CA LEU A 309 31.57 -0.70 17.67
C LEU A 309 32.17 -0.19 16.34
N PRO A 310 31.39 -0.23 15.25
CA PRO A 310 30.02 -0.76 15.14
C PRO A 310 29.96 -2.30 15.14
N ILE A 311 28.96 -2.87 15.80
CA ILE A 311 28.66 -4.31 15.79
C ILE A 311 27.45 -4.56 14.88
N ARG A 312 27.63 -5.32 13.81
CA ARG A 312 26.63 -5.54 12.74
C ARG A 312 26.13 -6.98 12.75
N TYR A 313 24.89 -7.20 13.20
CA TYR A 313 24.29 -8.54 13.22
C TYR A 313 23.27 -8.71 12.11
N SER A 314 23.63 -9.52 11.12
CA SER A 314 22.80 -9.77 9.94
C SER A 314 22.05 -11.11 10.04
N GLU A 315 20.82 -11.13 9.52
CA GLU A 315 19.90 -12.26 9.64
C GLU A 315 19.05 -12.41 8.37
N THR A 316 19.19 -13.52 7.64
CA THR A 316 18.31 -13.87 6.51
C THR A 316 17.24 -14.88 6.90
N GLN A 317 16.74 -14.80 8.13
CA GLN A 317 15.88 -15.80 8.73
C GLN A 317 14.41 -15.60 8.37
N VAL A 318 13.64 -16.69 8.49
CA VAL A 318 12.19 -16.65 8.23
C VAL A 318 11.47 -15.90 9.34
N ILE A 319 10.56 -15.02 8.94
CA ILE A 319 9.62 -14.32 9.81
C ILE A 319 8.20 -14.44 9.28
N HIS A 320 7.22 -14.21 10.15
CA HIS A 320 5.82 -14.38 9.81
C HIS A 320 4.97 -13.19 10.22
N ARG A 321 4.14 -12.69 9.30
CA ARG A 321 3.13 -11.66 9.55
C ARG A 321 1.75 -12.18 9.18
N ARG A 322 0.80 -11.98 10.07
CA ARG A 322 -0.61 -12.35 9.87
C ARG A 322 -1.30 -11.28 9.02
N GLU A 323 -0.99 -11.30 7.73
CA GLU A 323 -1.60 -10.42 6.73
C GLU A 323 -3.08 -10.73 6.54
N LYS A 324 -3.89 -9.74 6.17
CA LYS A 324 -5.29 -9.99 5.79
C LYS A 324 -5.31 -10.80 4.49
N SER A 325 -6.17 -11.83 4.43
CA SER A 325 -6.23 -12.74 3.28
C SER A 325 -6.47 -12.04 1.94
N GLY A 326 -7.24 -10.94 1.94
CA GLY A 326 -7.50 -10.12 0.75
C GLY A 326 -6.32 -9.27 0.27
N GLU A 327 -5.26 -9.14 1.06
CA GLU A 327 -4.07 -8.34 0.73
C GLU A 327 -2.93 -9.18 0.12
N LEU A 328 -2.99 -10.51 0.24
CA LEU A 328 -1.96 -11.42 -0.28
C LEU A 328 -1.81 -11.30 -1.80
N ASN A 329 -0.57 -11.22 -2.30
CA ASN A 329 -0.30 -10.99 -3.73
C ASN A 329 0.99 -11.66 -4.23
N GLY A 330 0.88 -12.93 -4.62
CA GLY A 330 2.03 -13.73 -5.06
C GLY A 330 3.18 -13.64 -4.05
N LEU A 331 4.41 -13.43 -4.52
CA LEU A 331 5.58 -13.14 -3.67
C LEU A 331 5.71 -11.68 -3.18
N PHE A 332 4.88 -10.72 -3.62
CA PHE A 332 5.02 -9.32 -3.18
C PHE A 332 4.38 -9.04 -1.83
N ARG A 333 3.34 -9.80 -1.45
CA ARG A 333 2.74 -9.73 -0.12
C ARG A 333 2.37 -11.14 0.35
N VAL A 334 3.10 -11.60 1.36
CA VAL A 334 3.12 -12.98 1.87
C VAL A 334 3.08 -12.97 3.40
N GLN A 335 2.61 -14.07 3.99
CA GLN A 335 2.60 -14.26 5.44
C GLN A 335 3.93 -14.82 5.96
N MET A 336 4.72 -15.47 5.10
CA MET A 336 6.03 -16.04 5.42
C MET A 336 7.05 -15.46 4.44
N PHE A 337 8.10 -14.84 4.97
CA PHE A 337 9.14 -14.23 4.16
C PHE A 337 10.47 -14.22 4.91
N HIS A 338 11.53 -13.98 4.15
CA HIS A 338 12.88 -13.73 4.66
C HIS A 338 13.22 -12.30 4.29
N GLN A 339 13.70 -11.54 5.27
CA GLN A 339 14.32 -10.25 5.01
C GLN A 339 15.83 -10.45 5.03
N ASP A 340 16.54 -9.70 4.20
CA ASP A 340 17.97 -9.44 4.32
C ASP A 340 18.23 -8.45 5.46
N ASP A 341 17.85 -8.87 6.67
CA ASP A 341 17.77 -8.01 7.85
C ASP A 341 19.15 -7.81 8.49
N ASP A 342 19.35 -6.65 9.12
CA ASP A 342 20.52 -6.36 9.94
C ASP A 342 20.17 -5.42 11.09
N HIS A 343 20.84 -5.63 12.22
CA HIS A 343 20.81 -4.73 13.36
C HIS A 343 22.23 -4.32 13.72
N THR A 344 22.55 -3.07 13.41
CA THR A 344 23.85 -2.47 13.74
C THR A 344 23.77 -1.68 15.03
N PHE A 345 24.61 -2.06 16.00
CA PHE A 345 24.79 -1.36 17.27
C PHE A 345 26.02 -0.44 17.16
N LEU A 346 25.82 0.85 17.43
CA LEU A 346 26.82 1.90 17.24
C LEU A 346 26.59 3.08 18.19
N THR A 347 27.56 3.99 18.30
CA THR A 347 27.41 5.26 19.01
C THR A 347 26.90 6.36 18.09
N GLU A 348 26.24 7.39 18.64
CA GLU A 348 25.60 8.46 17.85
C GLU A 348 26.54 9.15 16.83
N ASP A 349 27.82 9.28 17.16
CA ASP A 349 28.83 9.87 16.28
C ASP A 349 29.16 9.02 15.04
N MET A 350 28.82 7.73 15.05
CA MET A 350 29.03 6.80 13.93
C MET A 350 27.82 6.72 12.98
N ILE A 351 26.66 7.29 13.34
CA ILE A 351 25.41 7.16 12.58
C ILE A 351 25.57 7.58 11.11
N GLU A 352 26.20 8.73 10.86
CA GLU A 352 26.31 9.29 9.51
C GLU A 352 27.18 8.40 8.59
N ASP A 353 28.32 7.93 9.09
CA ASP A 353 29.23 7.09 8.34
C ASP A 353 28.62 5.71 8.07
N GLU A 354 27.93 5.13 9.06
CA GLU A 354 27.29 3.81 8.93
C GLU A 354 26.13 3.84 7.92
N ILE A 355 25.26 4.85 7.97
CA ILE A 355 24.19 4.98 6.98
C ILE A 355 24.77 5.24 5.59
N GLY A 356 25.88 5.97 5.50
CA GLY A 356 26.62 6.17 4.25
C GLY A 356 27.02 4.84 3.61
N ASP A 357 27.62 3.94 4.40
CA ASP A 357 28.03 2.60 4.00
C ASP A 357 26.84 1.74 3.56
N ILE A 358 25.77 1.68 4.37
CA ILE A 358 24.54 0.93 4.05
C ILE A 358 23.94 1.41 2.73
N MET A 359 23.92 2.71 2.49
CA MET A 359 23.42 3.27 1.22
C MET A 359 24.31 2.92 0.02
N ASP A 360 25.62 2.78 0.21
CA ASP A 360 26.54 2.34 -0.84
C ASP A 360 26.37 0.84 -1.14
N ILE A 361 26.16 0.01 -0.11
CA ILE A 361 25.76 -1.39 -0.24
C ILE A 361 24.44 -1.49 -1.03
N ALA A 362 23.42 -0.74 -0.63
CA ALA A 362 22.11 -0.75 -1.29
C ALA A 362 22.24 -0.34 -2.77
N LYS A 363 23.01 0.73 -3.05
CA LYS A 363 23.31 1.16 -4.41
C LYS A 363 23.99 0.05 -5.22
N HIS A 364 25.01 -0.60 -4.67
CA HIS A 364 25.73 -1.67 -5.36
C HIS A 364 24.82 -2.86 -5.71
N ILE A 365 23.97 -3.28 -4.77
CA ILE A 365 22.99 -4.33 -4.98
C ILE A 365 22.01 -3.92 -6.09
N TYR A 366 21.42 -2.73 -6.01
CA TYR A 366 20.41 -2.29 -6.97
C TYR A 366 20.97 -2.06 -8.38
N GLU A 367 22.15 -1.47 -8.51
CA GLU A 367 22.83 -1.30 -9.80
C GLU A 367 23.15 -2.65 -10.45
N THR A 368 23.54 -3.64 -9.65
CA THR A 368 23.81 -5.01 -10.14
C THR A 368 22.57 -5.65 -10.75
N PHE A 369 21.39 -5.39 -10.19
CA PHE A 369 20.11 -5.87 -10.73
C PHE A 369 19.46 -4.92 -11.75
N GLY A 370 20.13 -3.80 -12.09
CA GLY A 370 19.59 -2.80 -13.01
C GLY A 370 18.35 -2.10 -12.49
N LEU A 371 18.18 -2.01 -11.17
CA LEU A 371 17.04 -1.40 -10.50
C LEU A 371 17.30 0.08 -10.23
N THR A 372 16.26 0.89 -10.40
CA THR A 372 16.27 2.31 -10.04
C THR A 372 15.39 2.52 -8.82
N TYR A 373 15.78 3.46 -7.96
CA TYR A 373 15.08 3.75 -6.72
C TYR A 373 15.07 5.25 -6.42
N ALA A 374 14.08 5.66 -5.62
CA ALA A 374 14.01 6.98 -5.01
C ALA A 374 14.13 6.83 -3.49
N ALA A 375 14.83 7.77 -2.85
CA ALA A 375 14.90 7.85 -1.40
C ALA A 375 13.76 8.72 -0.86
N GLU A 376 13.17 8.27 0.24
CA GLU A 376 12.10 8.95 0.96
C GLU A 376 12.44 9.01 2.45
N LEU A 377 12.26 10.16 3.08
CA LEU A 377 12.42 10.35 4.52
C LEU A 377 11.05 10.25 5.19
N SER A 378 10.86 9.22 6.00
CA SER A 378 9.61 8.97 6.72
C SER A 378 9.72 9.45 8.17
N THR A 379 8.90 10.44 8.53
CA THR A 379 9.00 11.20 9.80
C THR A 379 8.06 10.67 10.88
N ARG A 380 8.15 11.23 12.10
CA ARG A 380 7.44 10.82 13.31
C ARG A 380 5.92 10.62 13.10
N PRO A 381 5.38 9.41 13.36
CA PRO A 381 3.95 9.13 13.31
C PRO A 381 3.20 9.72 14.51
N GLU A 382 1.87 9.66 14.52
CA GLU A 382 1.05 10.06 15.69
C GLU A 382 1.26 9.14 16.90
N ASP A 383 1.38 7.82 16.67
CA ASP A 383 1.65 6.80 17.70
C ASP A 383 3.15 6.45 17.70
N PHE A 384 3.92 7.07 18.60
CA PHE A 384 5.38 6.89 18.69
C PHE A 384 5.87 6.70 20.13
N MET A 385 7.04 6.08 20.25
CA MET A 385 7.78 5.89 21.50
C MET A 385 8.98 6.85 21.59
N GLY A 386 9.39 7.19 22.80
CA GLY A 386 10.52 8.10 23.07
C GLY A 386 10.11 9.56 23.22
N SER A 387 11.10 10.45 23.43
CA SER A 387 10.83 11.88 23.59
C SER A 387 10.79 12.61 22.23
N PRO A 388 9.99 13.68 22.09
CA PRO A 388 9.97 14.48 20.86
C PRO A 388 11.35 15.02 20.46
N GLU A 389 12.19 15.39 21.44
CA GLU A 389 13.51 15.96 21.18
C GLU A 389 14.47 14.95 20.54
N LEU A 390 14.35 13.67 20.93
CA LEU A 390 15.15 12.58 20.35
C LEU A 390 14.74 12.32 18.89
N TRP A 391 13.44 12.36 18.62
CA TRP A 391 12.90 12.28 17.27
C TRP A 391 13.37 13.44 16.39
N ASP A 392 13.30 14.67 16.90
CA ASP A 392 13.76 15.85 16.16
C ASP A 392 15.27 15.72 15.82
N ALA A 393 16.08 15.17 16.73
CA ALA A 393 17.50 14.91 16.50
C ALA A 393 17.75 13.80 15.47
N ALA A 394 16.96 12.71 15.52
CA ALA A 394 17.05 11.59 14.59
C ALA A 394 16.65 12.01 13.17
N GLU A 395 15.52 12.71 13.02
CA GLU A 395 15.03 13.25 11.74
C GLU A 395 16.03 14.25 11.14
N ALA A 396 16.56 15.16 11.96
CA ALA A 396 17.58 16.09 11.51
C ALA A 396 18.84 15.37 11.02
N SER A 397 19.21 14.24 11.64
CA SER A 397 20.38 13.45 11.25
C SER A 397 20.16 12.75 9.92
N LEU A 398 19.02 12.07 9.73
CA LEU A 398 18.66 11.46 8.44
C LEU A 398 18.55 12.50 7.33
N LYS A 399 17.95 13.66 7.61
CA LYS A 399 17.87 14.77 6.65
C LYS A 399 19.26 15.22 6.19
N ARG A 400 20.20 15.45 7.11
CA ARG A 400 21.57 15.87 6.74
C ARG A 400 22.26 14.84 5.84
N ILE A 401 22.07 13.56 6.11
CA ILE A 401 22.63 12.46 5.30
C ILE A 401 22.06 12.49 3.89
N LEU A 402 20.74 12.63 3.77
CA LEU A 402 20.05 12.71 2.48
C LEU A 402 20.43 13.98 1.69
N ASP A 403 20.49 15.14 2.36
CA ASP A 403 20.94 16.40 1.76
C ASP A 403 22.37 16.26 1.20
N LYS A 404 23.27 15.59 1.94
CA LYS A 404 24.66 15.35 1.51
C LYS A 404 24.76 14.39 0.32
N LYS A 405 23.93 13.34 0.30
CA LYS A 405 24.02 12.28 -0.72
C LYS A 405 23.27 12.62 -2.02
N TYR A 406 22.08 13.20 -1.91
CA TYR A 406 21.22 13.50 -3.05
C TYR A 406 21.15 14.98 -3.38
N GLY A 407 21.48 15.87 -2.45
CA GLY A 407 21.22 17.30 -2.55
C GLY A 407 19.85 17.66 -1.95
N GLU A 408 19.76 18.86 -1.40
CA GLU A 408 18.52 19.37 -0.81
C GLU A 408 17.39 19.40 -1.85
N GLY A 409 16.25 18.78 -1.53
CA GLY A 409 15.08 18.70 -2.40
C GLY A 409 15.09 17.57 -3.44
N ASN A 410 16.10 16.69 -3.44
CA ASN A 410 16.19 15.54 -4.37
C ASN A 410 15.76 14.20 -3.74
N TYR A 411 15.00 14.24 -2.65
CA TYR A 411 14.38 13.10 -2.00
C TYR A 411 12.99 13.51 -1.49
N GLU A 412 12.09 12.54 -1.33
CA GLU A 412 10.72 12.81 -0.89
C GLU A 412 10.62 12.81 0.64
N ILE A 413 9.66 13.54 1.21
CA ILE A 413 9.36 13.51 2.64
C ILE A 413 7.96 12.92 2.79
N ASN A 414 7.87 11.82 3.53
CA ASN A 414 6.61 11.14 3.83
C ASN A 414 6.25 11.39 5.29
N GLU A 415 5.41 12.40 5.50
CA GLU A 415 5.05 12.86 6.84
C GLU A 415 4.25 11.80 7.60
N GLY A 416 4.75 11.38 8.77
CA GLY A 416 4.05 10.48 9.67
C GLY A 416 4.13 8.99 9.36
N ASP A 417 4.98 8.56 8.43
CA ASP A 417 5.13 7.14 8.05
C ASP A 417 6.33 6.44 8.75
N GLY A 418 7.06 7.12 9.64
CA GLY A 418 8.10 6.51 10.46
C GLY A 418 7.57 5.34 11.30
N ALA A 419 8.40 4.35 11.66
CA ALA A 419 7.92 3.33 12.58
C ALA A 419 7.84 3.87 14.01
N PHE A 420 7.08 3.21 14.87
CA PHE A 420 6.82 3.69 16.23
C PHE A 420 8.08 3.92 17.09
N TYR A 421 9.23 3.34 16.73
CA TYR A 421 10.50 3.45 17.46
C TYR A 421 11.55 4.39 16.82
N GLY A 422 11.27 5.00 15.65
CA GLY A 422 12.16 6.02 15.08
C GLY A 422 11.96 6.28 13.57
N PRO A 423 12.58 7.35 13.04
CA PRO A 423 12.45 7.72 11.63
C PRO A 423 13.26 6.77 10.74
N LYS A 424 12.89 6.71 9.46
CA LYS A 424 13.50 5.78 8.50
C LYS A 424 13.70 6.44 7.13
N ILE A 425 14.68 5.94 6.40
CA ILE A 425 14.91 6.21 4.99
C ILE A 425 14.38 5.02 4.21
N ASP A 426 13.34 5.25 3.40
CA ASP A 426 12.76 4.23 2.54
C ASP A 426 13.34 4.35 1.12
N LEU A 427 13.69 3.21 0.53
CA LEU A 427 14.11 3.13 -0.87
C LEU A 427 12.96 2.54 -1.68
N LYS A 428 12.22 3.42 -2.36
CA LYS A 428 11.04 3.07 -3.17
C LYS A 428 11.47 2.72 -4.59
N MET A 429 10.87 1.67 -5.14
CA MET A 429 11.12 1.17 -6.49
C MET A 429 9.82 0.92 -7.24
N LYS A 430 9.85 1.00 -8.57
CA LYS A 430 8.71 0.66 -9.42
C LYS A 430 8.86 -0.75 -9.98
N ASP A 431 7.80 -1.55 -9.89
CA ASP A 431 7.74 -2.84 -10.57
C ASP A 431 7.45 -2.69 -12.08
N CYS A 432 7.36 -3.82 -12.80
CA CYS A 432 7.08 -3.83 -14.23
C CYS A 432 5.69 -3.28 -14.61
N LEU A 433 4.79 -3.14 -13.64
CA LEU A 433 3.46 -2.54 -13.77
C LEU A 433 3.44 -1.06 -13.36
N GLY A 434 4.60 -0.51 -12.98
CA GLY A 434 4.74 0.87 -12.50
C GLY A 434 4.26 1.10 -11.07
N ARG A 435 3.94 0.03 -10.32
CA ARG A 435 3.53 0.14 -8.91
C ARG A 435 4.75 0.36 -8.04
N GLU A 436 4.62 1.25 -7.07
CA GLU A 436 5.70 1.55 -6.13
C GLU A 436 5.71 0.54 -4.97
N TRP A 437 6.92 0.08 -4.65
CA TRP A 437 7.21 -0.86 -3.57
C TRP A 437 8.36 -0.31 -2.75
N GLN A 438 8.23 -0.33 -1.43
CA GLN A 438 9.34 -0.13 -0.53
C GLN A 438 10.20 -1.39 -0.50
N MET A 439 11.45 -1.28 -0.93
CA MET A 439 12.38 -2.42 -1.05
C MET A 439 13.49 -2.36 -0.01
N GLY A 440 14.11 -1.19 0.15
CA GLY A 440 15.13 -0.95 1.17
C GLY A 440 14.60 -0.06 2.28
N THR A 441 15.11 -0.24 3.50
CA THR A 441 14.77 0.59 4.65
C THR A 441 15.97 0.72 5.56
N ILE A 442 16.33 1.95 5.91
CA ILE A 442 17.37 2.24 6.90
C ILE A 442 16.68 2.96 8.04
N GLN A 443 16.64 2.34 9.21
CA GLN A 443 15.90 2.86 10.34
C GLN A 443 16.82 3.17 11.52
N LEU A 444 16.62 4.33 12.14
CA LEU A 444 17.26 4.65 13.41
C LEU A 444 16.34 4.30 14.56
N ASP A 445 16.81 3.45 15.46
CA ASP A 445 16.11 3.05 16.67
C ASP A 445 16.93 3.44 17.91
N PHE A 446 16.28 4.17 18.82
CA PHE A 446 16.86 4.60 20.10
C PHE A 446 16.11 4.02 21.32
N GLN A 447 15.14 3.13 21.10
CA GLN A 447 14.16 2.71 22.11
C GLN A 447 14.40 1.29 22.67
N LEU A 448 14.96 0.38 21.86
CA LEU A 448 15.00 -1.06 22.17
C LEU A 448 16.18 -1.56 23.03
#